data_AF-A0A957JPE0-F1
#
_entry.id   AF-A0A957JPE0-F1
#
_cell.length_a   1.000
_cell.length_b   1.000
_cell.length_c   1.000
_cell.angle_alpha   90.00
_cell.angle_beta   90.00
_cell.angle_gamma   90.00
#
_symmetry.space_group_name_H-M   'P 1'
#
loop_
_entity.id
_entity.type
_entity.pdbx_description
1 polymer ?
#
loop_
_entity_poly.entity_id
_entity_poly.type
_entity_poly.pdbx_seq_one_letter_code
_entity_poly.pdbx_strand_id
1 'polypeptide(L)'
;MSLITLTDPRSPVSEAYRTLRTNLSFYSLDHPIRSLVVTSAAPGEGKSTTVANLAVTMAQSGRRTILVDCDLRRPSLHTLFDCQESPGLTNVVLGEGEKLP
;
A
#
# COMPACT_ATOMS: atom_id res chain seq x y z
N MET A 1 6.34 7.37 -11.62
CA MET A 1 5.64 8.28 -10.69
C MET A 1 6.26 8.06 -9.31
N SER A 2 6.62 9.12 -8.59
CA SER A 2 7.45 9.00 -7.38
C SER A 2 6.65 8.84 -6.09
N LEU A 3 7.07 7.97 -5.17
CA LEU A 3 6.55 7.88 -3.81
C LEU A 3 7.22 8.96 -2.94
N ILE A 4 6.46 10.00 -2.57
CA ILE A 4 6.98 11.16 -1.82
C ILE A 4 7.59 10.77 -0.48
N THR A 5 7.04 9.74 0.18
CA THR A 5 7.56 9.20 1.45
C THR A 5 8.94 8.56 1.34
N LEU A 6 9.40 8.26 0.11
CA LEU A 6 10.76 7.83 -0.20
C LEU A 6 11.62 8.97 -0.75
N THR A 7 11.08 9.78 -1.67
CA THR A 7 11.90 10.79 -2.37
C THR A 7 12.06 12.12 -1.64
N ASP A 8 11.07 12.50 -0.83
CA ASP A 8 11.21 13.61 0.12
C ASP A 8 10.62 13.21 1.48
N PRO A 9 11.36 12.40 2.26
CA PRO A 9 10.87 11.89 3.54
C PRO A 9 10.60 13.00 4.56
N ARG A 10 11.17 14.21 4.41
CA ARG A 10 11.00 15.30 5.39
C ARG A 10 9.95 16.32 4.96
N SER A 11 9.31 16.14 3.81
CA SER A 11 8.24 17.02 3.35
C SER A 11 7.02 17.02 4.30
N PRO A 12 6.25 18.12 4.33
CA PRO A 12 4.95 18.16 5.01
C PRO A 12 3.98 17.06 4.53
N VAL A 13 4.06 16.67 3.25
CA VAL A 13 3.24 15.59 2.69
C VAL A 13 3.61 14.24 3.29
N SER A 14 4.91 13.96 3.46
CA SER A 14 5.39 12.76 4.13
C SER A 14 4.96 12.72 5.61
N GLU A 15 4.97 13.87 6.31
CA GLU A 15 4.45 13.96 7.67
C GLU A 15 2.93 13.70 7.77
N ALA A 16 2.15 14.09 6.76
CA ALA A 16 0.72 13.76 6.71
C ALA A 16 0.49 12.24 6.66
N TYR A 17 1.32 11.49 5.91
CA TYR A 17 1.26 10.02 5.90
C TYR A 17 1.69 9.40 7.24
N ARG A 18 2.71 9.96 7.92
CA ARG A 18 3.10 9.52 9.28
C ARG A 18 2.00 9.76 10.30
N THR A 19 1.30 10.89 10.18
CA THR A 19 0.13 11.22 11.01
C THR A 19 -0.99 10.22 10.77
N LEU A 20 -1.32 9.92 9.51
CA LEU A 20 -2.32 8.91 9.15
C LEU A 20 -1.98 7.53 9.73
N ARG A 21 -0.74 7.07 9.56
CA ARG A 21 -0.24 5.82 10.15
C ARG A 21 -0.41 5.79 11.67
N THR A 22 -0.12 6.90 12.34
CA THR A 22 -0.22 7.04 13.80
C THR A 22 -1.68 6.94 14.23
N ASN A 23 -2.58 7.65 13.56
CA ASN A 23 -4.02 7.58 13.81
C ASN A 23 -4.57 6.16 13.65
N LEU A 24 -4.17 5.44 12.59
CA LEU A 24 -4.56 4.05 12.38
C LEU A 24 -4.00 3.11 13.46
N SER A 25 -2.82 3.41 13.99
CA SER A 25 -2.20 2.61 15.06
C SER A 25 -2.90 2.78 16.41
N PHE A 26 -3.54 3.92 16.63
CA PHE A 26 -4.31 4.21 17.84
C PHE A 26 -5.81 3.95 17.71
N TYR A 27 -6.31 3.61 16.51
CA TYR A 27 -7.73 3.37 16.27
C TYR A 27 -8.32 2.29 17.20
N SER A 28 -7.57 1.23 17.47
CA SER A 28 -7.94 0.22 18.48
C SER A 28 -6.69 -0.40 19.08
N LEU A 29 -6.43 -0.07 20.35
CA LEU A 29 -5.32 -0.63 21.10
C LEU A 29 -5.55 -2.11 21.42
N ASP A 30 -6.81 -2.47 21.72
CA ASP A 30 -7.19 -3.83 22.07
C ASP A 30 -7.26 -4.75 20.84
N HIS A 31 -7.62 -4.19 19.68
CA HIS A 31 -7.74 -4.93 18.42
C HIS A 31 -6.98 -4.22 17.29
N PRO A 32 -5.63 -4.36 17.25
CA PRO A 32 -4.81 -3.71 16.25
C PRO A 32 -5.25 -4.08 14.83
N ILE A 33 -5.27 -3.08 13.94
CA ILE A 33 -5.60 -3.29 12.51
C ILE A 33 -4.53 -4.19 11.89
N ARG A 34 -4.95 -5.37 11.43
CA ARG A 34 -4.08 -6.34 10.71
C ARG A 34 -4.27 -6.30 9.19
N SER A 35 -5.43 -5.85 8.72
CA SER A 35 -5.76 -5.69 7.31
C SER A 35 -6.59 -4.42 7.13
N LEU A 36 -6.33 -3.70 6.04
CA LEU A 36 -7.01 -2.45 5.71
C LEU A 36 -7.30 -2.44 4.21
N VAL A 37 -8.54 -2.14 3.86
CA VAL A 37 -8.94 -1.87 2.46
C VAL A 37 -8.99 -0.36 2.28
N VAL A 38 -8.36 0.13 1.20
CA VAL A 38 -8.43 1.52 0.78
C VAL A 38 -9.18 1.59 -0.55
N THR A 39 -10.24 2.40 -0.58
CA THR A 39 -11.07 2.62 -1.78
C THR A 39 -11.40 4.10 -1.91
N SER A 40 -11.95 4.49 -3.06
CA SER A 40 -12.38 5.86 -3.35
C SER A 40 -13.76 5.84 -4.03
N ALA A 41 -14.48 6.96 -4.00
CA ALA A 41 -15.82 7.06 -4.57
C ALA A 41 -15.77 7.06 -6.11
N ALA A 42 -14.69 7.61 -6.68
CA ALA A 42 -14.48 7.71 -8.11
C ALA A 42 -13.05 7.29 -8.53
N PRO A 43 -12.85 6.88 -9.79
CA PRO A 43 -11.52 6.69 -10.35
C PRO A 43 -10.70 8.00 -10.34
N GLY A 44 -9.39 7.89 -10.11
CA GLY A 44 -8.48 9.05 -10.18
C GLY A 44 -8.35 9.87 -8.89
N GLU A 45 -9.08 9.53 -7.82
CA GLU A 45 -9.01 10.23 -6.51
C GLU A 45 -7.74 9.93 -5.69
N GLY A 46 -6.75 9.27 -6.29
CA GLY A 46 -5.46 9.03 -5.64
C GLY A 46 -5.40 7.85 -4.66
N LYS A 47 -6.41 6.95 -4.61
CA LYS A 47 -6.43 5.77 -3.73
C LYS A 47 -5.13 4.95 -3.76
N SER A 48 -4.59 4.68 -4.95
CA SER A 48 -3.35 3.91 -5.15
C SER A 48 -2.12 4.66 -4.61
N THR A 49 -2.04 5.97 -4.86
CA THR A 49 -0.96 6.81 -4.35
C THR A 49 -0.99 6.91 -2.83
N THR A 50 -2.18 7.06 -2.26
CA THR A 50 -2.40 7.14 -0.81
C THR A 50 -2.00 5.83 -0.13
N VAL A 51 -2.49 4.69 -0.61
CA VAL A 51 -2.19 3.39 0.00
C VAL A 51 -0.72 3.01 -0.15
N ALA A 52 -0.07 3.35 -1.28
CA ALA A 52 1.35 3.08 -1.49
C ALA A 52 2.24 3.87 -0.52
N ASN A 53 2.01 5.18 -0.35
CA ASN A 53 2.78 5.99 0.60
C ASN A 53 2.47 5.60 2.06
N LEU A 54 1.22 5.25 2.37
CA LEU A 54 0.87 4.72 3.69
C LEU A 54 1.63 3.41 3.98
N ALA A 55 1.69 2.48 3.02
CA ALA A 55 2.43 1.23 3.16
C ALA A 55 3.93 1.47 3.41
N VAL A 56 4.55 2.44 2.70
CA VAL A 56 5.92 2.85 2.97
C VAL A 56 6.09 3.34 4.41
N THR A 57 5.22 4.23 4.90
CA THR A 57 5.34 4.73 6.28
C THR A 57 5.09 3.65 7.36
N MET A 58 4.24 2.66 7.07
CA MET A 58 4.04 1.47 7.92
C MET A 58 5.31 0.62 7.95
N ALA A 59 5.94 0.37 6.81
CA ALA A 59 7.20 -0.36 6.73
C ALA A 59 8.34 0.38 7.44
N GLN A 60 8.44 1.71 7.26
CA GLN A 60 9.43 2.55 7.93
C GLN A 60 9.30 2.57 9.47
N SER A 61 8.12 2.25 10.02
CA SER A 61 7.95 2.08 11.47
C SER A 61 8.33 0.68 11.98
N GLY A 62 9.00 -0.13 11.16
CA GLY A 62 9.43 -1.50 11.50
C GLY A 62 8.33 -2.55 11.39
N ARG A 63 7.15 -2.23 10.83
CA ARG A 63 6.10 -3.23 10.64
C ARG A 63 6.33 -4.02 9.36
N ARG A 64 6.23 -5.35 9.46
CA ARG A 64 6.07 -6.21 8.28
C ARG A 64 4.79 -5.83 7.56
N THR A 65 4.93 -5.20 6.39
CA THR A 65 3.82 -4.62 5.64
C THR A 65 3.75 -5.31 4.28
N ILE A 66 2.56 -5.80 3.95
CA ILE A 66 2.24 -6.32 2.62
C ILE A 66 1.25 -5.35 2.00
N LEU A 67 1.52 -4.95 0.77
CA LEU A 67 0.62 -4.14 -0.04
C LEU A 67 0.15 -4.99 -1.22
N VAL A 68 -1.16 -5.06 -1.43
CA VAL A 68 -1.78 -5.88 -2.47
C VAL A 68 -2.60 -4.99 -3.39
N ASP A 69 -2.41 -5.10 -4.70
CA ASP A 69 -3.26 -4.44 -5.68
C ASP A 69 -4.50 -5.30 -5.94
N CYS A 70 -5.65 -4.85 -5.42
CA CYS A 70 -6.94 -5.49 -5.64
C CYS A 70 -7.76 -4.82 -6.76
N ASP A 71 -7.23 -3.78 -7.43
CA ASP A 71 -7.88 -3.16 -8.60
C ASP A 71 -7.49 -3.91 -9.88
N LEU A 72 -8.15 -5.03 -10.14
CA LEU A 72 -7.86 -5.88 -11.29
C LEU A 72 -8.24 -5.26 -12.65
N ARG A 73 -8.94 -4.11 -12.65
CA ARG A 73 -9.35 -3.43 -13.89
C ARG A 73 -8.28 -2.46 -14.36
N ARG A 74 -7.64 -1.75 -13.43
CA ARG A 74 -6.59 -0.76 -13.70
C ARG A 74 -5.50 -0.84 -12.61
N PRO A 75 -4.75 -1.97 -12.54
CA PRO A 75 -3.69 -2.13 -11.57
C PRO A 75 -2.62 -1.06 -11.79
N SER A 76 -2.06 -0.53 -10.71
CA SER A 76 -1.15 0.62 -10.76
C SER A 76 0.01 0.52 -9.79
N LEU A 77 -0.06 -0.40 -8.82
CA LEU A 77 1.00 -0.53 -7.82
C LEU A 77 2.32 -1.02 -8.44
N HIS A 78 2.27 -1.94 -9.40
CA HIS A 78 3.49 -2.43 -10.06
C HIS A 78 4.29 -1.30 -10.72
N THR A 79 3.59 -0.33 -11.33
CA THR A 79 4.21 0.87 -11.94
C THR A 79 4.75 1.83 -10.89
N LEU A 80 4.08 1.97 -9.74
CA LEU A 80 4.52 2.84 -8.65
C LEU A 80 5.77 2.32 -7.95
N PHE A 81 5.92 1.00 -7.85
CA PHE A 81 7.05 0.32 -7.20
C PHE A 81 8.13 -0.17 -8.16
N ASP A 82 7.97 0.09 -9.47
CA ASP A 82 8.88 -0.37 -10.53
C ASP A 82 9.17 -1.89 -10.43
N CYS A 83 8.10 -2.67 -10.30
CA CYS A 83 8.18 -4.13 -10.25
C CYS A 83 7.36 -4.79 -11.37
N GLN A 84 7.63 -6.08 -11.59
CA GLN A 84 6.87 -6.87 -12.57
C GLN A 84 5.41 -7.02 -12.13
N GLU A 85 4.49 -6.87 -13.08
CA GLU A 85 3.05 -7.03 -12.86
C GLU A 85 2.66 -8.51 -12.64
N SER A 86 3.39 -9.44 -13.27
CA SER A 86 3.11 -10.88 -13.28
C SER A 86 4.35 -11.68 -12.88
N PRO A 87 4.20 -12.79 -12.11
CA PRO A 87 2.93 -13.30 -11.55
C PRO A 87 2.36 -12.39 -10.46
N GLY A 88 1.04 -12.15 -10.51
CA GLY A 88 0.33 -11.22 -9.64
C GLY A 88 -0.78 -11.89 -8.81
N LEU A 89 -1.61 -11.06 -8.15
CA LEU A 89 -2.71 -11.54 -7.28
C LEU A 89 -3.62 -12.55 -8.00
N THR A 90 -4.00 -12.26 -9.25
CA THR A 90 -4.88 -13.13 -10.03
C THR A 90 -4.28 -14.52 -10.24
N ASN A 91 -2.98 -14.61 -10.53
CA ASN A 91 -2.31 -15.91 -10.72
C ASN A 91 -2.30 -16.71 -9.42
N VAL A 92 -2.03 -16.06 -8.29
CA VAL A 92 -2.06 -16.72 -6.97
C VAL A 92 -3.46 -17.26 -6.67
N VAL A 93 -4.52 -16.47 -6.93
CA VAL A 93 -5.90 -16.88 -6.70
C VAL A 93 -6.32 -18.04 -7.61
N LEU A 94 -5.84 -18.08 -8.85
CA LEU A 94 -6.09 -19.17 -9.81
C LEU A 94 -5.22 -20.41 -9.56
N GLY A 95 -4.27 -20.36 -8.62
CA GLY A 95 -3.32 -21.45 -8.37
C GLY A 95 -2.22 -21.57 -9.42
N GLU A 96 -2.01 -20.52 -10.22
CA GLU A 96 -1.03 -20.44 -11.32
C GLU A 96 0.34 -19.89 -10.89
N GLY A 97 0.62 -19.84 -9.58
CA GLY A 97 1.89 -19.38 -9.03
C GLY A 97 2.87 -20.52 -8.77
N GLU A 98 4.17 -20.24 -8.92
CA GLU A 98 5.23 -21.13 -8.45
C GLU A 98 4.99 -21.49 -6.97
N LYS A 99 5.04 -22.78 -6.62
CA LYS A 99 4.95 -23.19 -5.22
C LYS A 99 6.14 -22.54 -4.50
N LEU A 100 5.85 -21.60 -3.60
CA LEU A 100 6.83 -21.15 -2.61
C LEU A 100 7.35 -22.43 -1.91
N PRO A 101 8.68 -22.63 -1.85
CA PRO A 101 9.28 -23.79 -1.20
C PRO A 101 8.86 -23.91 0.27
#